data_AF-A0A9E3DKR4-F1
#
_entry.id   AF-A0A9E3DKR4-F1
#
_cell.length_a   1.000
_cell.length_b   1.000
_cell.length_c   1.000
_cell.angle_alpha   90.00
_cell.angle_beta   90.00
_cell.angle_gamma   90.00
#
_symmetry.space_group_name_H-M   'P 1'
#
loop_
_entity.id
_entity.type
_entity.pdbx_description
1 polymer ?
#
loop_
_entity_poly.entity_id
_entity_poly.type
_entity_poly.pdbx_seq_one_letter_code
_entity_poly.pdbx_strand_id
1 'polypeptide(L)'
;MEKLSHLVENAFMIAWEYLEATGELGEPERSATELLDVIEVMIQSGERRRILIANTAIDVYKRRRRENEARHGRPDRAGAA
;
A
#
# COMPACT_ATOMS: atom_id res chain seq x y z
N MET A 1 -19.25 -15.65 -9.23
CA MET A 1 -18.30 -15.11 -8.23
C MET A 1 -16.90 -15.29 -8.74
N GLU A 2 -16.08 -14.24 -8.67
CA GLU A 2 -14.65 -14.32 -9.00
C GLU A 2 -13.93 -15.25 -8.00
N LYS A 3 -12.89 -15.97 -8.45
CA LYS A 3 -12.05 -16.77 -7.55
C LYS A 3 -11.26 -15.84 -6.64
N LEU A 4 -11.07 -16.21 -5.37
CA LEU A 4 -10.31 -15.40 -4.41
C LEU A 4 -8.90 -15.08 -4.91
N SER A 5 -8.25 -16.02 -5.59
CA SER A 5 -6.92 -15.79 -6.20
C SER A 5 -6.95 -14.66 -7.24
N HIS A 6 -7.95 -14.63 -8.11
CA HIS A 6 -8.07 -13.57 -9.13
C HIS A 6 -8.43 -12.23 -8.49
N LEU A 7 -9.23 -12.23 -7.41
CA LEU A 7 -9.56 -11.00 -6.68
C LEU A 7 -8.31 -10.37 -6.05
N VAL A 8 -7.45 -11.18 -5.43
CA VAL A 8 -6.16 -10.73 -4.88
C VAL A 8 -5.28 -10.17 -6.01
N GLU A 9 -5.06 -10.97 -7.06
CA GLU A 9 -4.20 -10.61 -8.19
C GLU A 9 -4.66 -9.31 -8.87
N ASN A 10 -5.96 -9.20 -9.20
CA ASN A 10 -6.50 -8.02 -9.85
C ASN A 10 -6.44 -6.78 -8.96
N ALA A 11 -6.74 -6.90 -7.66
CA ALA A 11 -6.64 -5.76 -6.74
C ALA A 11 -5.18 -5.32 -6.55
N PHE A 12 -4.25 -6.28 -6.48
CA PHE A 12 -2.82 -6.02 -6.36
C PHE A 12 -2.29 -5.32 -7.61
N MET A 13 -2.55 -5.83 -8.81
CA MET A 13 -2.09 -5.24 -10.07
C MET A 13 -2.57 -3.80 -10.23
N ILE A 14 -3.84 -3.52 -9.93
CA ILE A 14 -4.39 -2.15 -9.98
C ILE A 14 -3.63 -1.21 -9.02
N ALA A 15 -3.40 -1.65 -7.77
CA ALA A 15 -2.70 -0.83 -6.79
C ALA A 15 -1.23 -0.63 -7.17
N TRP A 16 -0.55 -1.69 -7.63
CA TRP A 16 0.84 -1.68 -8.04
C TRP A 16 1.06 -0.74 -9.23
N GLU A 17 0.33 -0.93 -10.32
CA GLU A 17 0.46 -0.12 -11.55
C GLU A 17 0.21 1.37 -11.27
N TYR A 18 -0.78 1.69 -10.42
CA TYR A 18 -1.03 3.08 -10.03
C TYR A 18 0.15 3.69 -9.25
N LEU A 19 0.67 2.97 -8.25
CA LEU A 19 1.79 3.46 -7.43
C LEU A 19 3.10 3.53 -8.21
N GLU A 20 3.33 2.60 -9.14
CA GLU A 20 4.46 2.62 -10.05
C GLU A 20 4.39 3.83 -10.99
N ALA A 21 3.23 4.04 -11.64
CA ALA A 21 3.02 5.17 -12.55
C ALA A 21 3.13 6.54 -11.87
N THR A 22 2.86 6.61 -10.56
CA THR A 22 2.98 7.84 -9.76
C THR A 22 4.36 8.01 -9.11
N GLY A 23 5.27 7.04 -9.26
CA GLY A 23 6.58 7.06 -8.61
C GLY A 23 6.50 6.98 -7.08
N GLU A 24 5.41 6.44 -6.55
CA GLU A 24 5.18 6.34 -5.11
C GLU A 24 5.65 5.02 -4.51
N LEU A 25 5.95 4.01 -5.34
CA LEU A 25 6.58 2.77 -4.87
C LEU A 25 7.97 3.03 -4.30
N GLY A 26 8.21 2.46 -3.13
CA GLY A 26 9.53 2.35 -2.52
C GLY A 26 10.24 1.08 -2.98
N GLU A 27 10.88 0.40 -2.03
CA GLU A 27 11.52 -0.90 -2.32
C GLU A 27 10.46 -1.94 -2.72
N PRO A 28 10.64 -2.68 -3.84
CA PRO A 28 9.59 -3.49 -4.43
C PRO A 28 9.02 -4.57 -3.50
N GLU A 29 9.89 -5.34 -2.83
CA GLU A 29 9.54 -6.47 -1.99
C GLU A 29 8.73 -6.03 -0.76
N ARG A 30 9.17 -4.97 -0.09
CA ARG A 30 8.44 -4.34 1.01
C ARG A 30 7.11 -3.77 0.53
N SER A 31 7.10 -3.08 -0.60
CA SER A 31 5.87 -2.47 -1.13
C SER A 31 4.83 -3.53 -1.50
N ALA A 32 5.27 -4.64 -2.09
CA ALA A 32 4.40 -5.76 -2.41
C ALA A 32 3.79 -6.37 -1.15
N THR A 33 4.61 -6.62 -0.13
CA THR A 33 4.15 -7.15 1.16
C THR A 33 3.12 -6.23 1.80
N GLU A 34 3.39 -4.93 1.87
CA GLU A 34 2.47 -3.97 2.50
C GLU A 34 1.12 -3.87 1.79
N LEU A 35 1.10 -3.97 0.46
CA LEU A 35 -0.14 -3.99 -0.32
C LEU A 35 -0.92 -5.28 -0.11
N LEU A 36 -0.24 -6.42 -0.17
CA LEU A 36 -0.86 -7.74 0.03
C LEU A 36 -1.50 -7.85 1.41
N ASP A 37 -0.84 -7.37 2.46
CA ASP A 37 -1.40 -7.37 3.83
C ASP A 37 -2.77 -6.68 3.89
N VAL A 38 -2.92 -5.51 3.26
CA VAL A 38 -4.20 -4.77 3.26
C VAL A 38 -5.26 -5.50 2.45
N ILE A 39 -4.87 -6.02 1.28
CA ILE A 39 -5.77 -6.77 0.39
C ILE A 39 -6.29 -8.03 1.09
N GLU A 40 -5.42 -8.79 1.74
CA GLU A 40 -5.77 -10.01 2.46
C GLU A 40 -6.74 -9.71 3.60
N VAL A 41 -6.48 -8.68 4.41
CA VAL A 41 -7.37 -8.26 5.50
C VAL A 41 -8.77 -7.92 5.00
N MET A 42 -8.88 -7.15 3.90
CA MET A 42 -10.18 -6.79 3.33
C MET A 42 -10.94 -8.00 2.78
N ILE A 43 -10.23 -8.94 2.14
CA ILE A 43 -10.84 -10.16 1.61
C ILE A 43 -11.29 -11.08 2.76
N GLN A 44 -10.51 -11.20 3.82
CA GLN A 44 -10.86 -11.95 5.02
C GLN A 44 -12.08 -11.33 5.72
N SER A 45 -12.26 -10.01 5.67
CA SER A 45 -13.46 -9.33 6.18
C SER A 45 -14.69 -9.45 5.27
N GLY A 46 -14.59 -10.17 4.15
CA GLY A 46 -15.70 -10.44 3.22
C GLY A 46 -15.85 -9.45 2.08
N GLU A 47 -14.96 -8.46 1.92
CA GLU A 47 -15.05 -7.54 0.78
C GLU A 47 -14.72 -8.26 -0.54
N ARG A 48 -15.48 -7.96 -1.59
CA ARG A 48 -15.33 -8.59 -2.92
C ARG A 48 -15.26 -7.58 -4.06
N ARG A 49 -15.40 -6.28 -3.79
CA ARG A 49 -15.27 -5.20 -4.78
C ARG A 49 -13.79 -4.88 -5.00
N ARG A 50 -13.21 -5.48 -6.04
CA ARG A 50 -11.77 -5.32 -6.39
C ARG A 50 -11.28 -3.86 -6.40
N ILE A 51 -12.08 -2.93 -6.94
CA ILE A 51 -11.70 -1.51 -7.03
C ILE A 51 -11.62 -0.87 -5.65
N LEU A 52 -12.55 -1.19 -4.74
CA LEU A 52 -12.52 -0.68 -3.38
C LEU A 52 -11.32 -1.22 -2.61
N ILE A 53 -11.01 -2.51 -2.80
CA ILE A 53 -9.84 -3.15 -2.19
C ILE A 53 -8.55 -2.48 -2.67
N ALA A 54 -8.38 -2.32 -3.97
CA ALA A 54 -7.20 -1.67 -4.56
C ALA A 54 -7.04 -0.22 -4.07
N ASN A 55 -8.12 0.58 -4.12
CA ASN A 55 -8.08 1.97 -3.64
C ASN A 55 -7.72 2.06 -2.16
N THR A 56 -8.24 1.16 -1.34
CA THR A 56 -7.91 1.13 0.10
C THR A 56 -6.44 0.74 0.32
N ALA A 57 -5.92 -0.22 -0.44
CA ALA A 57 -4.50 -0.60 -0.38
C ALA A 57 -3.60 0.58 -0.76
N ILE A 58 -3.93 1.32 -1.83
CA ILE A 58 -3.25 2.55 -2.24
C ILE A 58 -3.28 3.57 -1.09
N ASP A 59 -4.44 3.89 -0.53
CA ASP A 59 -4.58 4.91 0.51
C ASP A 59 -3.78 4.57 1.77
N VAL A 60 -3.85 3.31 2.21
CA VAL A 60 -3.10 2.83 3.38
C VAL A 60 -1.60 2.89 3.13
N TYR A 61 -1.14 2.45 1.96
CA TYR A 61 0.27 2.49 1.57
C TYR A 61 0.81 3.93 1.57
N LYS A 62 0.13 4.85 0.89
CA LYS A 62 0.50 6.27 0.82
C LYS A 62 0.58 6.89 2.22
N ARG A 63 -0.37 6.57 3.10
CA ARG A 63 -0.36 7.04 4.49
C ARG A 63 0.86 6.53 5.25
N ARG A 64 1.13 5.22 5.21
CA ARG A 64 2.29 4.60 5.87
C ARG A 64 3.60 5.20 5.38
N ARG A 65 3.74 5.42 4.06
CA ARG A 65 4.92 6.05 3.47
C ARG A 65 5.14 7.47 4.01
N ARG A 66 4.11 8.31 4.01
CA ARG A 66 4.18 9.68 4.57
C ARG A 66 4.54 9.68 6.06
N GLU A 67 3.99 8.76 6.83
CA GLU A 67 4.32 8.58 8.24
C GLU A 67 5.79 8.16 8.44
N ASN A 68 6.28 7.24 7.60
CA ASN A 68 7.67 6.81 7.60
C ASN A 68 8.61 7.97 7.21
N GLU A 69 8.30 8.72 6.17
CA GLU A 69 9.05 9.92 5.78
C GLU A 69 9.08 10.97 6.89
N ALA A 70 7.95 11.22 7.56
CA ALA A 70 7.90 12.15 8.69
C ALA A 70 8.71 11.68 9.90
N ARG A 71 8.82 10.36 10.11
CA ARG A 71 9.67 9.78 11.17
C ARG A 71 11.15 9.87 10.85
N HIS A 72 11.53 9.60 9.60
CA HIS A 72 12.93 9.65 9.15
C HIS A 72 13.41 11.07 8.81
N GLY A 73 12.48 12.00 8.55
CA GLY A 73 12.73 13.39 8.20
C GLY A 73 12.75 14.37 9.37
N ARG A 74 12.85 13.91 10.64
CA ARG A 74 13.24 14.79 11.74
C ARG A 74 14.78 14.93 11.72
N PRO A 75 15.35 16.04 11.22
CA PRO A 75 16.76 16.30 11.50
C PRO A 75 16.90 16.49 13.01
N ASP A 76 17.91 15.84 13.57
CA ASP A 76 18.35 16.09 14.94
C ASP A 76 18.47 17.61 15.14
N ARG A 77 17.61 18.15 16.02
CA ARG A 77 17.92 19.40 16.70
C ARG A 77 19.05 19.09 17.69
N ALA A 78 20.26 18.95 17.17
CA ALA A 78 21.48 18.89 17.94
C ALA A 78 22.39 20.02 17.46
N GLY A 79 22.68 20.96 18.37
CA GLY A 79 23.80 21.89 18.23
C GLY A 79 23.46 23.32 17.81
N ALA A 80 22.46 23.96 18.43
CA ALA A 80 22.57 25.40 18.69
C ALA A 80 23.31 25.55 20.02
N ALA A 81 24.62 25.76 19.96
CA ALA A 81 25.46 26.21 21.07
C ALA A 81 26.54 27.12 20.49
#